data_AF-A0A229R9N4-F1
#
_entry.id   AF-A0A229R9N4-F1
#
_cell.length_a   1.000
_cell.length_b   1.000
_cell.length_c   1.000
_cell.angle_alpha   90.00
_cell.angle_beta   90.00
_cell.angle_gamma   90.00
#
_symmetry.space_group_name_H-M   'P 1'
#
loop_
_entity.id
_entity.type
_entity.pdbx_description
1 polymer ?
#
loop_
_entity_poly.entity_id
_entity_poly.type
_entity_poly.pdbx_seq_one_letter_code
_entity_poly.pdbx_strand_id
1 'polypeptide(L)'
;MGASAWSVRGRFDGDPEAALDAMKAQVFAEGDYLWEEDELGRPDSVDELYEVESVQESGTHSVLDVHEFISATGEDDFGTIRPLTDDELLAA
;
A
#
# COMPACT_ATOMS: atom_id res chain seq x y z
N MET A 1 5.51 15.53 4.10
CA MET A 1 4.74 14.67 5.03
C MET A 1 5.49 13.36 5.10
N GLY A 2 5.89 12.95 6.31
CA GLY A 2 6.98 12.00 6.54
C GLY A 2 6.63 10.60 6.08
N ALA A 3 7.17 10.18 4.94
CA ALA A 3 7.35 8.77 4.67
C ALA A 3 8.36 8.24 5.69
N SER A 4 7.87 7.62 6.75
CA SER A 4 8.68 6.68 7.54
C SER A 4 9.32 5.73 6.54
N ALA A 5 10.65 5.61 6.55
CA ALA A 5 11.33 4.76 5.58
C ALA A 5 10.94 3.29 5.83
N TRP A 6 10.02 2.77 5.02
CA TRP A 6 9.68 1.35 4.98
C TRP A 6 10.13 0.76 3.64
N SER A 7 10.49 -0.52 3.64
CA SER A 7 10.80 -1.24 2.42
C SER A 7 10.36 -2.69 2.57
N VAL A 8 9.47 -3.13 1.69
CA VAL A 8 9.09 -4.53 1.56
C VAL A 8 9.68 -5.08 0.26
N ARG A 9 10.08 -6.35 0.26
CA ARG A 9 10.55 -7.05 -0.93
C ARG A 9 9.82 -8.37 -1.04
N GLY A 10 9.05 -8.54 -2.09
CA GLY A 10 8.42 -9.81 -2.46
C GLY A 10 9.03 -10.39 -3.71
N ARG A 11 8.59 -11.61 -4.03
CA ARG A 11 8.87 -12.24 -5.32
C ARG A 11 8.06 -11.53 -6.41
N PHE A 12 8.68 -11.26 -7.55
CA PHE A 12 8.01 -10.73 -8.73
C PHE A 12 7.90 -11.82 -9.80
N ASP A 13 6.67 -12.21 -10.14
CA ASP A 13 6.38 -13.27 -11.12
C ASP A 13 5.82 -12.71 -12.45
N GLY A 14 5.95 -11.40 -12.68
CA GLY A 14 5.53 -10.72 -13.93
C GLY A 14 4.21 -9.95 -13.83
N ASP A 15 3.50 -10.07 -12.71
CA ASP A 15 2.27 -9.34 -12.41
C ASP A 15 2.50 -8.42 -11.20
N PRO A 16 2.53 -7.09 -11.40
CA PRO A 16 2.79 -6.14 -10.33
C PRO A 16 1.62 -6.00 -9.33
N GLU A 17 0.38 -6.19 -9.77
CA GLU A 17 -0.81 -6.15 -8.90
C GLU A 17 -0.79 -7.37 -7.96
N ALA A 18 -0.60 -8.56 -8.53
CA ALA A 18 -0.50 -9.77 -7.72
C ALA A 18 0.71 -9.74 -6.77
N ALA A 19 1.82 -9.12 -7.18
CA ALA A 19 2.98 -8.93 -6.32
C ALA A 19 2.69 -7.95 -5.17
N LEU A 20 1.96 -6.86 -5.43
CA LEU A 20 1.54 -5.92 -4.40
C LEU A 20 0.61 -6.60 -3.38
N ASP A 21 -0.40 -7.33 -3.85
CA ASP A 21 -1.33 -8.06 -2.98
C ASP A 21 -0.60 -9.07 -2.09
N ALA A 22 0.37 -9.80 -2.65
CA ALA A 22 1.19 -10.73 -1.88
C ALA A 22 2.04 -10.01 -0.80
N MET A 23 2.60 -8.84 -1.13
CA MET A 23 3.37 -8.03 -0.17
C MET A 23 2.47 -7.46 0.94
N LYS A 24 1.26 -6.99 0.61
CA LYS A 24 0.25 -6.53 1.57
C LYS A 24 -0.14 -7.65 2.53
N ALA A 25 -0.45 -8.83 2.00
CA ALA A 25 -0.79 -10.00 2.80
C ALA A 25 0.35 -10.41 3.74
N GLN A 26 1.60 -10.36 3.27
CA GLN A 26 2.78 -10.65 4.10
C GLN A 26 2.89 -9.65 5.26
N VAL A 27 2.89 -8.34 4.97
CA VAL A 27 3.06 -7.29 6.00
C VAL A 27 1.94 -7.33 7.03
N PHE A 28 0.70 -7.56 6.58
CA PHE A 28 -0.43 -7.73 7.48
C PHE A 28 -0.26 -8.94 8.42
N ALA A 29 0.12 -10.09 7.86
CA ALA A 29 0.32 -11.31 8.64
C ALA A 29 1.51 -11.22 9.63
N GLU A 30 2.57 -10.52 9.24
CA GLU A 30 3.74 -10.25 10.09
C GLU A 30 3.45 -9.17 11.13
N GLY A 31 2.42 -8.35 10.91
CA GLY A 31 2.07 -7.25 11.78
C GLY A 31 3.07 -6.09 11.73
N ASP A 32 3.84 -5.98 10.64
CA ASP A 32 4.91 -5.00 10.41
C ASP A 32 4.37 -3.69 9.85
N TYR A 33 3.41 -3.12 10.58
CA TYR A 33 2.76 -1.86 10.23
C TYR A 33 2.45 -1.07 11.51
N LEU A 34 2.34 0.25 11.37
CA LEU A 34 1.99 1.12 12.49
C LEU A 34 0.55 0.86 12.93
N TRP A 35 0.39 0.65 14.22
CA TRP A 35 -0.91 0.51 14.88
C TRP A 35 -0.90 1.33 16.16
N GLU A 36 -1.73 2.37 16.20
CA GLU A 36 -1.80 3.31 17.34
C GLU A 36 -3.07 3.10 18.19
N GLU A 37 -3.98 2.24 17.75
CA GLU A 37 -5.26 1.92 18.41
C GLU A 37 -5.12 0.71 19.36
N ASP A 38 -4.20 0.79 20.32
CA ASP A 38 -3.91 -0.32 21.25
C ASP A 38 -5.17 -0.82 22.02
N GLU A 39 -6.17 0.05 22.20
CA GLU A 39 -7.41 -0.27 22.91
C GLU A 39 -8.43 -1.08 22.08
N LEU A 40 -8.36 -1.02 20.74
CA LEU A 40 -9.29 -1.72 19.83
C LEU A 40 -8.87 -3.16 19.52
N GLY A 41 -7.63 -3.54 19.84
CA GLY A 41 -7.04 -4.80 19.39
C GLY A 41 -6.71 -4.76 17.89
N ARG A 42 -5.79 -5.61 17.44
CA ARG A 42 -5.42 -5.64 16.01
C ARG A 42 -6.56 -6.26 15.17
N PRO A 43 -6.84 -5.71 13.98
CA PRO A 43 -7.87 -6.22 13.07
C PRO A 43 -7.54 -7.63 12.59
N ASP A 44 -8.57 -8.41 12.27
CA ASP A 44 -8.43 -9.80 11.79
C ASP A 44 -8.29 -9.86 10.25
N SER A 45 -8.56 -8.76 9.55
CA SER A 45 -8.39 -8.64 8.10
C SER A 45 -7.89 -7.26 7.64
N VAL A 46 -7.37 -7.20 6.41
CA VAL A 46 -6.94 -5.94 5.77
C VAL A 46 -8.12 -5.01 5.52
N ASP A 47 -9.30 -5.56 5.19
CA ASP A 47 -10.52 -4.76 5.02
C ASP A 47 -10.91 -4.06 6.33
N GLU A 48 -10.92 -4.79 7.45
CA GLU A 48 -11.18 -4.22 8.78
C GLU A 48 -10.15 -3.16 9.17
N LEU A 49 -8.87 -3.37 8.82
CA LEU A 49 -7.83 -2.37 9.03
C LEU A 49 -8.15 -1.06 8.33
N TYR A 50 -8.66 -1.11 7.10
CA TYR A 50 -9.02 0.08 6.33
C TYR A 50 -10.29 0.77 6.81
N GLU A 51 -11.15 0.11 7.60
CA GLU A 51 -12.32 0.75 8.20
C GLU A 51 -11.96 1.63 9.41
N VAL A 52 -10.73 1.57 9.91
CA VAL A 52 -10.26 2.36 11.06
C VAL A 52 -9.95 3.80 10.62
N GLU A 53 -10.57 4.77 11.29
CA GLU A 53 -10.43 6.19 10.95
C GLU A 53 -8.98 6.69 11.02
N SER A 54 -8.24 6.34 12.08
CA SER A 54 -6.83 6.74 12.22
C SER A 54 -5.93 6.17 11.12
N VAL A 55 -6.24 4.96 10.62
CA VAL A 55 -5.56 4.35 9.47
C VAL A 55 -5.85 5.13 8.19
N GLN A 56 -7.08 5.58 7.98
CA GLN A 56 -7.44 6.39 6.81
C GLN A 56 -6.79 7.78 6.84
N GLU A 57 -6.66 8.39 8.03
CA GLU A 57 -6.11 9.74 8.17
C GLU A 57 -4.57 9.79 8.18
N SER A 58 -3.93 8.85 8.88
CA SER A 58 -2.49 8.86 9.12
C SER A 58 -1.71 7.81 8.33
N GLY A 59 -2.41 6.78 7.85
CA GLY A 59 -1.78 5.61 7.24
C GLY A 59 -1.15 4.67 8.27
N THR A 60 -0.74 3.51 7.76
CA THR A 60 -0.06 2.44 8.49
C THR A 60 1.47 2.55 8.39
N HIS A 61 1.98 3.52 7.62
CA HIS A 61 3.40 3.70 7.31
C HIS A 61 4.04 2.42 6.74
N SER A 62 3.31 1.73 5.87
CA SER A 62 3.72 0.47 5.28
C SER A 62 3.17 0.32 3.86
N VAL A 63 3.45 -0.81 3.20
CA VAL A 63 2.88 -1.15 1.88
C VAL A 63 1.35 -1.21 1.87
N LEU A 64 0.73 -1.36 3.05
CA LEU A 64 -0.73 -1.36 3.18
C LEU A 64 -1.35 0.01 2.84
N ASP A 65 -0.57 1.08 2.83
CA ASP A 65 -1.01 2.43 2.41
C ASP A 65 -1.11 2.55 0.87
N VAL A 66 -0.72 1.50 0.14
CA VAL A 66 -0.92 1.39 -1.30
C VAL A 66 -2.17 0.53 -1.55
N HIS A 67 -3.24 1.19 -2.01
CA HIS A 67 -4.54 0.58 -2.21
C HIS A 67 -4.61 -0.19 -3.52
N GLU A 68 -4.33 0.47 -4.64
CA GLU A 68 -4.57 -0.10 -5.97
C GLU A 68 -3.67 0.47 -7.07
N PHE A 69 -3.69 -0.20 -8.21
CA PHE A 69 -3.14 0.32 -9.46
C PHE A 69 -4.22 1.07 -10.22
N ILE A 70 -3.86 2.26 -10.70
CA ILE A 70 -4.73 3.05 -11.58
C ILE A 70 -4.22 2.99 -13.02
N SER A 71 -5.08 3.34 -13.97
CA SER A 71 -4.69 3.42 -15.38
C SER A 71 -3.52 4.38 -15.57
N ALA A 72 -2.61 4.06 -16.50
CA ALA A 72 -1.50 4.94 -16.87
C ALA A 72 -1.95 6.34 -17.33
N THR A 73 -3.17 6.43 -17.88
CA THR A 73 -3.81 7.69 -18.29
C THR A 73 -4.78 8.25 -17.25
N GLY A 74 -4.88 7.64 -16.08
CA GLY A 74 -5.68 8.12 -14.96
C GLY A 74 -5.04 9.34 -14.30
N GLU A 75 -5.84 10.08 -13.52
CA GLU A 75 -5.34 11.16 -12.68
C GLU A 75 -4.61 10.56 -11.47
N ASP A 76 -3.52 11.18 -11.03
CA ASP A 76 -2.79 10.74 -9.84
C ASP A 76 -3.70 10.83 -8.61
N ASP A 77 -3.78 9.74 -7.84
CA ASP A 77 -4.61 9.67 -6.64
C ASP A 77 -3.83 9.12 -5.43
N PHE A 78 -4.33 9.41 -4.23
CA PHE A 78 -3.67 9.05 -3.00
C PHE A 78 -3.64 7.54 -2.77
N GLY A 79 -2.47 7.01 -2.37
CA GLY A 79 -2.29 5.58 -2.12
C GLY A 79 -2.40 4.72 -3.39
N THR A 80 -2.23 5.30 -4.58
CA THR A 80 -2.30 4.55 -5.84
C THR A 80 -0.96 4.44 -6.54
N ILE A 81 -0.78 3.39 -7.35
CA ILE A 81 0.33 3.27 -8.29
C ILE A 81 -0.20 3.54 -9.69
N ARG A 82 0.32 4.60 -10.32
CA ARG A 82 0.11 4.87 -11.75
C ARG A 82 1.31 4.37 -12.57
N PRO A 83 1.11 3.41 -13.49
CA PRO A 83 2.15 3.05 -14.44
C PRO A 83 2.49 4.26 -15.32
N LEU A 84 3.78 4.41 -15.65
CA LEU A 84 4.21 5.42 -16.61
C LEU A 84 3.68 5.06 -18.00
N THR A 85 3.30 6.09 -18.76
CA THR A 85 3.06 5.97 -20.19
C THR A 85 4.37 5.83 -20.97
N ASP A 86 4.31 5.36 -22.22
CA ASP A 86 5.49 5.25 -23.09
C ASP A 86 6.18 6.60 -23.29
N ASP A 87 5.42 7.68 -23.43
CA ASP A 87 5.96 9.04 -23.59
C ASP A 87 6.67 9.52 -22.32
N GLU A 88 6.10 9.26 -21.13
CA GLU A 88 6.75 9.57 -19.85
C GLU A 88 8.01 8.73 -19.63
N LEU A 89 7.98 7.45 -20.02
CA LEU A 89 9.12 6.55 -19.93
C LEU A 89 10.29 6.99 -20.83
N LEU A 90 9.99 7.47 -22.04
CA LEU A 90 11.01 7.97 -22.97
C LEU A 90 11.56 9.36 -22.58
N ALA A 91 10.85 10.10 -21.73
CA ALA A 91 11.26 11.41 -21.23
C ALA A 91 12.07 11.37 -19.92
N ALA A 92 12.14 10.21 -19.25
CA ALA A 92 12.82 9.99 -17.97
C ALA A 92 14.33 9.72 -18.13
#